data_AF-A0A537IYR6-F1
#
_entry.id   AF-A0A537IYR6-F1
#
_cell.length_a   1.000
_cell.length_b   1.000
_cell.length_c   1.000
_cell.angle_alpha   90.00
_cell.angle_beta   90.00
_cell.angle_gamma   90.00
#
_symmetry.space_group_name_H-M   'P 1'
#
loop_
_entity.id
_entity.type
_entity.pdbx_description
1 polymer ?
#
loop_
_entity_poly.entity_id
_entity_poly.type
_entity_poly.pdbx_seq_one_letter_code
_entity_poly.pdbx_strand_id
1 'polypeptide(L)'
;MTRIVLTADSTQMSEYWGIPLLPFFSCAPAEKVPRFVFDFLAPSVRHFDGVAEKAPYGLRKLESSLLRKYGADEVVVAHPDHVSKFVDDKTSIIGISTMDPMGLGPVSMMFTDGGKLTAYTKRKFLELVGEINKTRKKYPKAKLVLGGSGGWQMEVRDRDTKALGVDH
;
A
#
# COMPACT_ATOMS: atom_id res chain seq x y z
N MET A 1 15.66 -15.93 -2.77
CA MET A 1 15.63 -14.74 -3.65
C MET A 1 14.19 -14.48 -4.00
N THR A 2 13.74 -13.24 -3.83
CA THR A 2 12.32 -12.91 -3.73
C THR A 2 11.60 -12.96 -5.08
N ARG A 3 10.57 -13.80 -5.19
CA ARG A 3 9.68 -13.86 -6.35
C ARG A 3 8.43 -13.02 -6.19
N ILE A 4 7.90 -12.96 -4.97
CA ILE A 4 6.64 -12.29 -4.64
C ILE A 4 6.91 -11.28 -3.52
N VAL A 5 6.72 -10.01 -3.84
CA VAL A 5 6.78 -8.90 -2.87
C VAL A 5 5.37 -8.48 -2.53
N LEU A 6 5.00 -8.55 -1.26
CA LEU A 6 3.71 -8.12 -0.73
C LEU A 6 3.91 -6.84 0.09
N THR A 7 3.00 -5.88 -0.02
CA THR A 7 3.04 -4.64 0.77
C THR A 7 1.63 -4.06 0.93
N ALA A 8 1.51 -3.02 1.75
CA ALA A 8 0.39 -2.09 1.74
C ALA A 8 0.94 -0.66 1.85
N ASP A 9 0.12 0.37 1.65
CA ASP A 9 0.58 1.74 1.85
C ASP A 9 0.77 2.07 3.34
N SER A 10 1.53 3.13 3.62
CA SER A 10 1.86 3.53 5.00
C SER A 10 0.64 3.84 5.88
N THR A 11 -0.52 4.19 5.30
CA THR A 11 -1.73 4.38 6.11
C THR A 11 -2.30 3.05 6.64
N GLN A 12 -2.01 1.93 5.98
CA GLN A 12 -2.39 0.59 6.42
C GLN A 12 -1.29 -0.12 7.22
N MET A 13 -0.05 0.33 7.08
CA MET A 13 1.12 -0.17 7.80
C MET A 13 1.62 0.89 8.81
N SER A 14 0.69 1.40 9.61
CA SER A 14 0.94 2.33 10.73
C SER A 14 0.26 1.81 11.99
N GLU A 15 0.91 2.03 13.14
CA GLU A 15 0.39 1.62 14.45
C GLU A 15 -0.63 2.64 15.02
N TYR A 16 -0.63 3.87 14.51
CA TYR A 16 -1.47 4.98 15.02
C TYR A 16 -1.46 5.06 16.56
N TRP A 17 -0.29 4.88 17.17
CA TRP A 17 -0.08 4.86 18.63
C TRP A 17 -0.96 3.86 19.41
N GLY A 18 -1.58 2.89 18.73
CA GLY A 18 -2.54 1.97 19.34
C GLY A 18 -3.89 2.62 19.69
N ILE A 19 -4.17 3.84 19.22
CA ILE A 19 -5.41 4.56 19.50
C ILE A 19 -6.49 4.07 18.52
N PRO A 20 -7.59 3.44 18.98
CA PRO A 20 -8.53 2.73 18.08
C PRO A 20 -9.17 3.57 16.97
N LEU A 21 -9.41 4.86 17.21
CA LEU A 21 -10.05 5.75 16.24
C LEU A 21 -9.05 6.60 15.43
N LEU A 22 -7.78 6.63 15.82
CA LEU A 22 -6.78 7.42 15.11
C LEU A 22 -6.50 6.93 13.67
N PRO A 23 -6.65 5.64 13.32
CA PRO A 23 -6.56 5.20 11.93
C PRO A 23 -7.53 5.94 10.98
N PHE A 24 -8.70 6.40 11.43
CA PHE A 24 -9.60 7.19 10.59
C PHE A 24 -9.00 8.55 10.18
N PHE A 25 -7.93 9.00 10.83
CA PHE A 25 -7.19 10.19 10.43
C PHE A 25 -6.53 10.03 9.05
N SER A 26 -6.32 8.80 8.56
CA SER A 26 -5.91 8.54 7.17
C SER A 26 -6.87 9.12 6.13
N CYS A 27 -8.13 9.32 6.50
CA CYS A 27 -9.15 9.90 5.63
C CYS A 27 -9.07 11.43 5.56
N ALA A 28 -8.23 12.08 6.38
CA ALA A 28 -8.14 13.52 6.45
C ALA A 28 -7.60 14.14 5.14
N PRO A 29 -8.04 15.36 4.78
CA PRO A 29 -7.58 16.04 3.58
C PRO A 29 -6.12 16.49 3.70
N ALA A 30 -5.27 15.97 2.83
CA ALA A 30 -3.83 16.19 2.80
C ALA A 30 -3.44 17.64 2.45
N GLU A 31 -4.37 18.41 1.87
CA GLU A 31 -4.21 19.84 1.60
C GLU A 31 -4.45 20.71 2.85
N LYS A 32 -5.13 20.19 3.88
CA LYS A 32 -5.45 20.93 5.11
C LYS A 32 -4.67 20.46 6.32
N VAL A 33 -4.20 19.21 6.32
CA VAL A 33 -3.40 18.64 7.39
C VAL A 33 -1.94 18.57 6.92
N PRO A 34 -1.01 19.30 7.56
CA PRO A 34 0.41 19.25 7.23
C PRO A 34 0.98 17.83 7.35
N ARG A 35 1.88 17.46 6.44
CA ARG A 35 2.48 16.11 6.40
C ARG A 35 3.12 15.71 7.72
N PHE A 36 3.90 16.59 8.34
CA PHE A 36 4.60 16.25 9.59
C PHE A 36 3.63 15.92 10.73
N VAL A 37 2.43 16.54 10.74
CA VAL A 37 1.38 16.23 11.72
C VAL A 37 0.81 14.84 11.43
N PHE A 38 0.54 14.55 10.15
CA PHE A 38 0.07 13.23 9.74
C PHE A 38 1.06 12.12 10.09
N ASP A 39 2.32 12.28 9.69
CA ASP A 39 3.36 11.27 9.92
C ASP A 39 3.67 11.10 11.42
N PHE A 40 3.53 12.16 12.23
CA PHE A 40 3.61 12.05 13.69
C PHE A 40 2.46 11.24 14.28
N LEU A 41 1.22 11.42 13.80
CA LEU A 41 0.03 10.71 14.29
C LEU A 41 -0.10 9.29 13.72
N ALA A 42 0.59 9.00 12.61
CA ALA A 42 0.59 7.72 11.93
C ALA A 42 2.01 7.12 11.85
N PRO A 43 2.64 6.78 13.00
CA PRO A 43 3.97 6.19 13.00
C PRO A 43 3.95 4.83 12.29
N SER A 44 4.90 4.64 11.38
CA SER A 44 5.01 3.40 10.61
C SER A 44 5.26 2.19 11.51
N VAL A 45 4.81 1.02 11.06
CA VAL A 45 5.16 -0.26 11.69
C VAL A 45 6.67 -0.47 11.72
N ARG A 46 7.17 -1.17 12.73
CA ARG A 46 8.60 -1.53 12.78
C ARG A 46 8.92 -2.48 11.63
N HIS A 47 10.18 -2.48 11.22
CA HIS A 47 10.69 -3.42 10.24
C HIS A 47 12.05 -4.00 10.68
N PHE A 48 12.35 -5.20 10.21
CA PHE A 48 13.65 -5.83 10.36
C PHE A 48 14.25 -5.99 8.96
N ASP A 49 15.28 -5.20 8.68
CA ASP A 49 15.95 -5.19 7.37
C ASP A 49 15.02 -4.94 6.16
N GLY A 50 13.95 -4.15 6.38
CA GLY A 50 12.93 -3.80 5.37
C GLY A 50 11.73 -4.75 5.34
N VAL A 51 11.77 -5.87 6.08
CA VAL A 51 10.62 -6.77 6.26
C VAL A 51 9.72 -6.20 7.35
N ALA A 52 8.44 -5.99 7.06
CA ALA A 52 7.51 -5.41 8.02
C ALA A 52 7.28 -6.37 9.21
N GLU A 53 7.23 -5.85 10.43
CA GLU A 53 6.85 -6.62 11.63
C GLU A 53 5.34 -6.91 11.60
N LYS A 54 4.53 -5.87 11.35
CA LYS A 54 3.07 -5.98 11.23
C LYS A 54 2.60 -5.54 9.86
N ALA A 55 1.48 -6.11 9.42
CA ALA A 55 0.87 -5.84 8.14
C ALA A 55 -0.63 -6.11 8.22
N PRO A 56 -1.45 -5.61 7.27
CA PRO A 56 -2.86 -5.95 7.21
C PRO A 56 -3.11 -7.45 7.28
N TYR A 57 -4.08 -7.86 8.09
CA TYR A 57 -4.34 -9.27 8.36
C TYR A 57 -4.58 -10.10 7.08
N GLY A 58 -5.32 -9.55 6.11
CA GLY A 58 -5.53 -10.21 4.82
C GLY A 58 -4.23 -10.45 4.05
N LEU A 59 -3.26 -9.54 4.16
CA LEU A 59 -1.95 -9.68 3.54
C LEU A 59 -1.11 -10.78 4.20
N ARG A 60 -1.13 -10.87 5.54
CA ARG A 60 -0.47 -11.97 6.30
C ARG A 60 -1.10 -13.34 6.03
N LYS A 61 -2.41 -13.38 5.83
CA LYS A 61 -3.10 -14.60 5.37
C LYS A 61 -2.66 -15.02 3.98
N LEU A 62 -2.53 -14.07 3.05
CA LEU A 62 -2.04 -14.33 1.71
C LEU A 62 -0.59 -14.85 1.73
N GLU A 63 0.29 -14.19 2.48
CA GLU A 63 1.67 -14.64 2.73
C GLU A 63 1.69 -16.10 3.22
N SER A 64 0.93 -16.41 4.26
CA SER A 64 0.83 -17.76 4.83
C SER A 64 0.34 -18.81 3.83
N SER A 65 -0.53 -18.41 2.89
CA SER A 65 -1.01 -19.29 1.81
C SER A 65 0.07 -19.54 0.76
N LEU A 66 0.77 -18.48 0.33
CA LEU A 66 1.83 -18.56 -0.67
C LEU A 66 3.02 -19.39 -0.18
N LEU A 67 3.38 -19.27 1.11
CA LEU A 67 4.44 -20.06 1.74
C LEU A 67 4.16 -21.58 1.78
N ARG A 68 2.94 -22.03 1.46
CA ARG A 68 2.65 -23.46 1.27
C ARG A 68 3.20 -24.02 -0.04
N LYS A 69 3.48 -23.15 -1.02
CA LYS A 69 3.93 -23.52 -2.37
C LYS A 69 5.31 -22.94 -2.71
N TYR A 70 5.65 -21.79 -2.14
CA TYR A 70 6.91 -21.08 -2.36
C TYR A 70 7.78 -21.13 -1.10
N GLY A 71 9.10 -21.03 -1.28
CA GLY A 71 10.06 -20.95 -0.19
C GLY A 71 9.94 -19.68 0.64
N ALA A 72 10.42 -19.72 1.88
CA ALA A 72 10.43 -18.57 2.78
C ALA A 72 11.30 -17.40 2.27
N ASP A 73 12.25 -17.67 1.37
CA ASP A 73 13.09 -16.68 0.72
C ASP A 73 12.50 -16.17 -0.61
N GLU A 74 11.36 -16.71 -1.05
CA GLU A 74 10.66 -16.33 -2.29
C GLU A 74 9.49 -15.36 -2.04
N VAL A 75 8.94 -15.32 -0.82
CA VAL A 75 7.81 -14.45 -0.46
C VAL A 75 8.22 -13.52 0.67
N VAL A 76 7.98 -12.22 0.50
CA VAL A 76 8.25 -11.23 1.55
C VAL A 76 7.09 -10.27 1.71
N VAL A 77 6.76 -9.92 2.95
CA VAL A 77 5.93 -8.74 3.25
C VAL A 77 6.86 -7.58 3.57
N ALA A 78 7.07 -6.73 2.57
CA ALA A 78 7.94 -5.58 2.66
C ALA A 78 7.26 -4.42 3.40
N HIS A 79 8.06 -3.66 4.13
CA HIS A 79 7.67 -2.35 4.63
C HIS A 79 7.48 -1.37 3.46
N PRO A 80 6.49 -0.46 3.49
CA PRO A 80 6.14 0.41 2.35
C PRO A 80 7.34 1.22 1.83
N ASP A 81 8.20 1.69 2.73
CA ASP A 81 9.38 2.49 2.37
C ASP A 81 10.57 1.67 1.83
N HIS A 82 10.49 0.33 1.90
CA HIS A 82 11.57 -0.58 1.54
C HIS A 82 11.22 -1.58 0.45
N VAL A 83 10.08 -1.42 -0.23
CA VAL A 83 9.62 -2.34 -1.29
C VAL A 83 10.69 -2.53 -2.37
N SER A 84 11.34 -1.45 -2.79
CA SER A 84 12.36 -1.47 -3.85
C SER A 84 13.58 -2.34 -3.53
N LYS A 85 13.87 -2.58 -2.25
CA LYS A 85 14.96 -3.44 -1.80
C LYS A 85 14.75 -4.91 -2.17
N PHE A 86 13.49 -5.33 -2.27
CA PHE A 86 13.11 -6.73 -2.50
C PHE A 86 12.74 -7.02 -3.96
N VAL A 87 12.84 -6.02 -4.84
CA VAL A 87 12.52 -6.19 -6.27
C VAL A 87 13.81 -6.37 -7.05
N ASP A 88 13.89 -7.51 -7.75
CA ASP A 88 15.00 -7.89 -8.61
C ASP A 88 14.51 -8.57 -9.91
N ASP A 89 15.43 -9.07 -10.73
CA ASP A 89 15.12 -9.74 -12.00
C ASP A 89 14.32 -11.04 -11.87
N LYS A 90 14.25 -11.63 -10.67
CA LYS A 90 13.46 -12.83 -10.37
C LYS A 90 12.07 -12.49 -9.83
N THR A 91 11.86 -11.26 -9.40
CA THR A 91 10.56 -10.78 -8.92
C THR A 91 9.55 -10.79 -10.06
N SER A 92 8.46 -11.54 -9.88
CA SER A 92 7.37 -11.64 -10.84
C SER A 92 6.13 -10.85 -10.42
N ILE A 93 5.90 -10.72 -9.12
CA ILE A 93 4.69 -10.09 -8.57
C ILE A 93 5.06 -9.09 -7.46
N ILE A 94 4.49 -7.90 -7.54
CA ILE A 94 4.43 -6.90 -6.48
C ILE A 94 2.95 -6.71 -6.14
N GLY A 95 2.50 -7.30 -5.03
CA GLY A 95 1.13 -7.24 -4.55
C GLY A 95 0.93 -6.13 -3.53
N ILE A 96 0.00 -5.21 -3.78
CA ILE A 96 -0.40 -4.17 -2.83
C ILE A 96 -1.79 -4.48 -2.29
N SER A 97 -1.91 -4.67 -0.97
CA SER A 97 -3.21 -4.61 -0.30
C SER A 97 -3.65 -3.15 -0.19
N THR A 98 -4.88 -2.87 -0.60
CA THR A 98 -5.48 -1.54 -0.57
C THR A 98 -6.78 -1.54 0.24
N MET A 99 -7.07 -0.42 0.91
CA MET A 99 -8.33 -0.20 1.64
C MET A 99 -9.17 0.92 1.03
N ASP A 100 -8.55 2.06 0.70
CA ASP A 100 -9.21 3.22 0.10
C ASP A 100 -8.26 3.94 -0.88
N PRO A 101 -7.81 3.26 -1.95
CA PRO A 101 -6.72 3.74 -2.80
C PRO A 101 -7.07 5.01 -3.58
N MET A 102 -8.36 5.26 -3.86
CA MET A 102 -8.84 6.41 -4.62
C MET A 102 -9.54 7.46 -3.75
N GLY A 103 -9.62 7.26 -2.43
CA GLY A 103 -10.29 8.20 -1.52
C GLY A 103 -11.81 8.21 -1.65
N LEU A 104 -12.41 7.13 -2.20
CA LEU A 104 -13.86 7.04 -2.47
C LEU A 104 -14.66 6.43 -1.31
N GLY A 105 -13.98 6.02 -0.23
CA GLY A 105 -14.63 5.54 0.98
C GLY A 105 -15.52 6.61 1.62
N PRO A 106 -16.63 6.25 2.30
CA PRO A 106 -17.56 7.21 2.88
C PRO A 106 -16.91 8.24 3.81
N VAL A 107 -15.98 7.81 4.67
CA VAL A 107 -15.28 8.69 5.61
C VAL A 107 -14.32 9.64 4.87
N SER A 108 -13.59 9.13 3.89
CA SER A 108 -12.71 9.93 3.04
C SER A 108 -13.52 10.98 2.28
N MET A 109 -14.62 10.61 1.65
CA MET A 109 -15.51 11.54 0.94
C MET A 109 -16.10 12.59 1.89
N MET A 110 -16.48 12.22 3.11
CA MET A 110 -16.98 13.16 4.12
C MET A 110 -15.92 14.20 4.51
N PHE A 111 -14.67 13.79 4.73
CA PHE A 111 -13.59 14.69 5.15
C PHE A 111 -12.97 15.48 4.00
N THR A 112 -13.19 15.07 2.76
CA THR A 112 -12.58 15.69 1.57
C THR A 112 -13.54 16.51 0.71
N ASP A 113 -14.66 16.95 1.30
CA ASP A 113 -15.71 17.72 0.59
C ASP A 113 -16.20 16.99 -0.67
N GLY A 114 -16.58 15.71 -0.50
CA GLY A 114 -17.05 14.86 -1.58
C GLY A 114 -15.96 14.47 -2.58
N GLY A 115 -14.70 14.36 -2.14
CA GLY A 115 -13.56 13.98 -2.99
C GLY A 115 -12.93 15.12 -3.77
N LYS A 116 -13.28 16.39 -3.48
CA LYS A 116 -12.59 17.55 -4.04
C LYS A 116 -11.17 17.71 -3.49
N LEU A 117 -10.97 17.35 -2.22
CA LEU A 117 -9.67 17.28 -1.57
C LEU A 117 -9.11 15.85 -1.63
N THR A 118 -7.82 15.70 -1.34
CA THR A 118 -7.12 14.43 -1.41
C THR A 118 -7.00 13.81 -0.02
N ALA A 119 -7.65 12.67 0.22
CA ALA A 119 -7.45 11.91 1.44
C ALA A 119 -6.00 11.38 1.55
N TYR A 120 -5.46 11.28 2.77
CA TYR A 120 -4.13 10.70 2.98
C TYR A 120 -4.03 9.25 2.51
N THR A 121 -5.10 8.46 2.62
CA THR A 121 -5.19 7.10 2.04
C THR A 121 -4.82 7.11 0.55
N LYS A 122 -5.49 7.95 -0.23
CA LYS A 122 -5.20 8.15 -1.66
C LYS A 122 -3.77 8.64 -1.88
N ARG A 123 -3.36 9.67 -1.14
CA ARG A 123 -2.03 10.28 -1.30
C ARG A 123 -0.90 9.26 -1.09
N LYS A 124 -0.93 8.54 0.03
CA LYS A 124 0.11 7.57 0.39
C LYS A 124 0.09 6.33 -0.53
N PHE A 125 -1.08 5.90 -0.98
CA PHE A 125 -1.19 4.88 -2.02
C PHE A 125 -0.50 5.31 -3.32
N LEU A 126 -0.78 6.51 -3.82
CA LEU A 126 -0.16 7.04 -5.05
C LEU A 126 1.35 7.20 -4.90
N GLU A 127 1.84 7.62 -3.73
CA GLU A 127 3.27 7.70 -3.41
C GLU A 127 3.93 6.31 -3.50
N LEU A 128 3.33 5.29 -2.87
CA LEU A 128 3.82 3.91 -2.94
C LEU A 128 3.86 3.37 -4.37
N VAL A 129 2.78 3.53 -5.14
CA VAL A 129 2.72 3.10 -6.54
C VAL A 129 3.77 3.83 -7.39
N GLY A 130 3.99 5.12 -7.13
CA GLY A 130 5.02 5.91 -7.78
C GLY A 130 6.43 5.34 -7.58
N GLU A 131 6.79 5.00 -6.33
CA GLU A 131 8.09 4.41 -6.01
C GLU A 131 8.25 3.00 -6.59
N ILE A 132 7.19 2.18 -6.55
CA ILE A 132 7.17 0.86 -7.18
C ILE A 132 7.40 0.98 -8.68
N ASN A 133 6.70 1.88 -9.36
CA ASN A 133 6.85 2.06 -10.80
C ASN A 133 8.24 2.58 -11.19
N LYS A 134 8.87 3.44 -10.38
CA LYS A 134 10.28 3.80 -10.57
C LYS A 134 11.20 2.58 -10.52
N THR A 135 10.93 1.65 -9.60
CA THR A 135 11.69 0.41 -9.46
C THR A 135 11.44 -0.54 -10.63
N ARG A 136 10.17 -0.69 -11.05
CA ARG A 136 9.76 -1.54 -12.19
C ARG A 136 10.36 -1.11 -13.53
N LYS A 137 10.77 0.15 -13.69
CA LYS A 137 11.55 0.58 -14.87
C LYS A 137 12.87 -0.20 -15.02
N LYS A 138 13.48 -0.62 -13.90
CA LYS A 138 14.69 -1.46 -13.89
C LYS A 138 14.34 -2.95 -14.02
N TYR A 139 13.19 -3.35 -13.48
CA TYR A 139 12.74 -4.75 -13.43
C TYR A 139 11.36 -4.90 -14.10
N PRO A 140 11.27 -4.79 -15.44
CA PRO A 140 9.99 -4.70 -16.16
C PRO A 140 9.15 -5.99 -16.11
N LYS A 141 9.74 -7.12 -15.70
CA LYS A 141 9.01 -8.40 -15.52
C LYS A 141 8.10 -8.40 -14.29
N ALA A 142 8.39 -7.56 -13.30
CA ALA A 142 7.61 -7.49 -12.08
C ALA A 142 6.25 -6.84 -12.38
N LYS A 143 5.18 -7.62 -12.20
CA LYS A 143 3.80 -7.17 -12.37
C LYS A 143 3.26 -6.54 -11.10
N LEU A 144 2.58 -5.41 -11.22
CA LEU A 144 1.90 -4.75 -10.12
C LEU A 144 0.47 -5.27 -10.01
N VAL A 145 0.16 -5.88 -8.87
CA VAL A 145 -1.16 -6.46 -8.59
C VAL A 145 -1.78 -5.74 -7.40
N LEU A 146 -3.02 -5.29 -7.54
CA LEU A 146 -3.78 -4.67 -6.46
C LEU A 146 -4.82 -5.66 -5.89
N GLY A 147 -5.01 -5.62 -4.58
CA GLY A 147 -6.05 -6.38 -3.92
C GLY A 147 -6.54 -5.71 -2.65
N GLY A 148 -7.29 -6.45 -1.84
CA GLY A 148 -7.86 -5.96 -0.58
C GLY A 148 -9.24 -5.32 -0.75
N SER A 149 -9.79 -4.79 0.35
CA SER A 149 -11.15 -4.27 0.39
C SER A 149 -11.37 -3.01 -0.46
N GLY A 150 -10.29 -2.31 -0.82
CA GLY A 150 -10.33 -1.12 -1.67
C GLY A 150 -10.30 -1.39 -3.17
N GLY A 151 -10.16 -2.66 -3.59
CA GLY A 151 -9.98 -3.03 -5.01
C GLY A 151 -11.10 -2.54 -5.94
N TRP A 152 -12.35 -2.53 -5.45
CA TRP A 152 -13.51 -2.06 -6.22
C TRP A 152 -13.38 -0.60 -6.70
N GLN A 153 -12.62 0.24 -6.00
CA GLN A 153 -12.40 1.63 -6.39
C GLN A 153 -11.61 1.72 -7.70
N MET A 154 -10.73 0.75 -7.92
CA MET A 154 -9.89 0.66 -9.11
C MET A 154 -10.71 0.22 -10.33
N GLU A 155 -11.72 -0.62 -10.14
CA GLU A 155 -12.65 -1.05 -11.20
C GLU A 155 -13.55 0.10 -11.65
N VAL A 156 -14.08 0.88 -10.69
CA VAL A 156 -14.91 2.06 -10.99
C VAL A 156 -14.10 3.17 -11.67
N ARG A 157 -12.79 3.24 -11.39
CA ARG A 157 -11.84 4.22 -11.95
C ARG A 157 -10.84 3.58 -12.92
N ASP A 158 -11.31 2.69 -13.80
CA ASP A 158 -10.46 1.91 -14.72
C ASP A 158 -9.42 2.75 -15.48
N ARG A 159 -9.79 3.94 -15.97
CA ARG A 159 -8.85 4.86 -16.64
C ARG A 159 -7.70 5.30 -15.74
N ASP A 160 -8.01 5.65 -14.49
CA ASP A 160 -7.01 6.10 -13.53
C ASP A 160 -6.13 4.93 -13.08
N THR A 161 -6.74 3.75 -12.89
CA THR A 161 -6.04 2.49 -12.60
C THR A 161 -5.03 2.11 -13.68
N LYS A 162 -5.41 2.17 -14.95
CA LYS A 162 -4.51 1.90 -16.08
C LYS A 162 -3.37 2.91 -16.16
N ALA A 163 -3.64 4.19 -15.86
CA ALA A 163 -2.61 5.23 -15.83
C ALA A 163 -1.57 5.00 -14.73
N LEU A 164 -1.92 4.26 -13.66
CA LEU A 164 -1.02 3.86 -12.59
C LEU A 164 -0.14 2.65 -12.94
N GLY A 165 -0.29 2.05 -14.12
CA GLY A 165 0.50 0.90 -14.55
C GLY A 165 0.21 -0.38 -13.78
N VAL A 166 -1.00 -0.50 -13.21
CA VAL A 166 -1.49 -1.71 -12.54
C VAL A 166 -1.75 -2.78 -13.60
N ASP A 167 -1.23 -3.99 -13.39
CA ASP A 167 -1.41 -5.12 -14.31
C ASP A 167 -2.66 -5.94 -14.00
N HIS A 168 -2.99 -6.11 -12.71
CA HIS A 168 -4.11 -6.91 -12.21
C HIS A 168 -4.73 -6.32 -10.96
#